data_AF-A0A4Q3AT83-F1
#
_entry.id   AF-A0A4Q3AT83-F1
#
_cell.length_a   1.000
_cell.length_b   1.000
_cell.length_c   1.000
_cell.angle_alpha   90.00
_cell.angle_beta   90.00
_cell.angle_gamma   90.00
#
_symmetry.space_group_name_H-M   'P 1'
#
loop_
_entity.id
_entity.type
_entity.pdbx_description
1 polymer ?
#
loop_
_entity_poly.entity_id
_entity_poly.type
_entity_poly.pdbx_seq_one_letter_code
_entity_poly.pdbx_strand_id
1 'polypeptide(L)'
;MDSTSSSSSTSPIVRIGQGPVALSREEFERRYREQFADPAFAEAKDAVDQITRIAADAYAGHHKNISSRPAGPGFHDPSYELSTDWLDTRAQIQAAQQAFDDSSGRTRMLLINASPRTDETCPGENSKSHRLAGIARTALEAEGCDIDLLDLSLLSAEYGRRIFPCKACVSTAMPLCHWPCSCYPNHYMGQVQDWMNELYPRWVAAHGIMIITPVHWFQVPSGLKLMIDRLVCADGGNPDPTSTAGKEAALAKEIEIKGWDYPKHLAGRVFSVIVHGDAEGAGNVRRNLHDWLTGIGLISAGPTAMLDRYIGYFEPYATSHEALDRDTALQEEVRHAAITLARATAEMRSGRRPPGEDLPAPRMK
;
A
#
# COMPACT_ATOMS: atom_id res chain seq x y z
N MET A 1 22.11 -17.46 48.05
CA MET A 1 22.75 -16.47 47.17
C MET A 1 22.12 -16.67 45.81
N ASP A 2 21.08 -15.91 45.50
CA ASP A 2 20.59 -15.78 44.13
C ASP A 2 20.35 -14.29 43.92
N SER A 3 21.34 -13.68 43.29
CA SER A 3 21.35 -12.28 42.90
C SER A 3 20.36 -12.11 41.74
N THR A 4 19.20 -11.56 42.05
CA THR A 4 18.32 -10.90 41.09
C THR A 4 19.10 -9.80 40.37
N SER A 5 19.60 -10.08 39.18
CA SER A 5 20.06 -9.03 38.27
C SER A 5 18.83 -8.34 37.70
N SER A 6 18.43 -7.24 38.32
CA SER A 6 17.57 -6.26 37.68
C SER A 6 18.31 -5.74 36.45
N SER A 7 18.04 -6.29 35.27
CA SER A 7 18.45 -5.65 34.02
C SER A 7 17.68 -4.35 33.91
N SER A 8 18.31 -3.24 34.32
CA SER A 8 17.84 -1.91 34.01
C SER A 8 17.78 -1.80 32.49
N SER A 9 16.61 -2.01 31.89
CA SER A 9 16.41 -1.88 30.46
C SER A 9 16.47 -0.40 30.10
N THR A 10 17.68 0.14 29.97
CA THR A 10 17.88 1.47 29.41
C THR A 10 17.23 1.52 28.03
N SER A 11 16.26 2.41 27.84
CA SER A 11 15.59 2.65 26.55
C SER A 11 16.65 2.80 25.44
N PRO A 12 16.50 2.14 24.29
CA PRO A 12 17.52 2.17 23.25
C PRO A 12 17.71 3.59 22.71
N ILE A 13 18.97 4.01 22.63
CA ILE A 13 19.35 5.35 22.20
C ILE A 13 18.87 5.60 20.75
N VAL A 14 18.28 6.77 20.50
CA VAL A 14 17.93 7.23 19.14
C VAL A 14 19.21 7.63 18.41
N ARG A 15 19.39 7.14 17.18
CA ARG A 15 20.56 7.43 16.35
C ARG A 15 20.27 8.62 15.45
N ILE A 16 21.15 9.62 15.48
CA ILE A 16 21.07 10.87 14.70
C ILE A 16 22.42 11.12 14.00
N GLY A 17 22.45 11.94 12.94
CA GLY A 17 23.71 12.35 12.29
C GLY A 17 23.77 12.29 10.77
N GLN A 18 22.66 12.01 10.07
CA GLN A 18 22.64 11.94 8.59
C GLN A 18 22.85 13.33 7.91
N GLY A 19 22.68 14.42 8.66
CA GLY A 19 22.86 15.79 8.18
C GLY A 19 21.54 16.50 7.87
N PRO A 20 21.55 17.84 7.81
CA PRO A 20 20.36 18.63 7.48
C PRO A 20 19.96 18.43 6.02
N VAL A 21 18.66 18.36 5.77
CA VAL A 21 18.08 18.25 4.41
C VAL A 21 17.28 19.49 4.00
N ALA A 22 17.18 20.48 4.89
CA ALA A 22 16.47 21.73 4.62
C ALA A 22 17.21 22.52 3.52
N LEU A 23 16.48 22.94 2.50
CA LEU A 23 17.01 23.77 1.43
C LEU A 23 17.14 25.22 1.90
N SER A 24 18.10 25.94 1.31
CA SER A 24 18.05 27.40 1.36
C SER A 24 16.78 27.89 0.67
N ARG A 25 16.31 29.10 1.04
CA ARG A 25 15.15 29.71 0.38
C ARG A 25 15.35 29.80 -1.13
N GLU A 26 16.52 30.24 -1.58
CA GLU A 26 16.87 30.37 -3.00
C GLU A 26 16.74 29.02 -3.74
N GLU A 27 17.29 27.93 -3.19
CA GLU A 27 17.22 26.61 -3.82
C GLU A 27 15.80 26.04 -3.80
N PHE A 28 15.03 26.29 -2.74
CA PHE A 28 13.61 25.93 -2.70
C PHE A 28 12.82 26.65 -3.80
N GLU A 29 12.93 27.99 -3.86
CA GLU A 29 12.21 28.79 -4.84
C GLU A 29 12.60 28.40 -6.28
N ARG A 30 13.88 28.11 -6.52
CA ARG A 30 14.36 27.59 -7.81
C ARG A 30 13.65 26.30 -8.21
N ARG A 31 13.60 25.30 -7.32
CA ARG A 31 12.92 24.01 -7.59
C ARG A 31 11.42 24.16 -7.74
N TYR A 32 10.79 24.98 -6.88
CA TYR A 32 9.34 25.18 -6.90
C TYR A 32 8.87 25.81 -8.22
N ARG A 33 9.70 26.63 -8.87
CA ARG A 33 9.39 27.25 -10.17
C ARG A 33 9.44 26.29 -11.35
N GLU A 34 10.11 25.13 -11.22
CA GLU A 34 10.25 24.17 -12.32
C GLU A 34 8.89 23.66 -12.82
N GLN A 35 7.86 23.64 -11.97
CA GLN A 35 6.50 23.25 -12.34
C GLN A 35 5.75 24.30 -13.20
N PHE A 36 6.30 25.51 -13.35
CA PHE A 36 5.73 26.61 -14.13
C PHE A 36 6.61 26.98 -15.33
N ALA A 37 7.43 26.06 -15.82
CA ALA A 37 8.35 26.31 -16.92
C ALA A 37 7.67 26.44 -18.30
N ASP A 38 6.41 25.99 -18.43
CA ASP A 38 5.67 26.10 -19.68
C ASP A 38 5.44 27.57 -20.08
N PRO A 39 5.62 27.95 -21.37
CA PRO A 39 5.40 29.32 -21.83
C PRO A 39 4.02 29.89 -21.49
N ALA A 40 3.00 29.06 -21.28
CA ALA A 40 1.67 29.50 -20.85
C ALA A 40 1.69 30.26 -19.51
N PHE A 41 2.69 30.04 -18.65
CA PHE A 41 2.84 30.77 -17.38
C PHE A 41 3.56 32.12 -17.52
N ALA A 42 4.06 32.49 -18.70
CA ALA A 42 4.84 33.71 -18.89
C ALA A 42 4.06 34.99 -18.53
N GLU A 43 2.79 35.05 -18.88
CA GLU A 43 1.90 36.18 -18.56
C GLU A 43 1.54 36.24 -17.06
N ALA A 44 1.70 35.12 -16.34
CA ALA A 44 1.38 34.99 -14.91
C ALA A 44 2.62 35.05 -14.01
N LYS A 45 3.77 35.51 -14.52
CA LYS A 45 5.05 35.50 -13.80
C LYS A 45 4.97 36.10 -12.40
N ASP A 46 4.38 37.28 -12.25
CA ASP A 46 4.28 37.96 -10.95
C ASP A 46 3.44 37.18 -9.94
N ALA A 47 2.38 36.49 -10.41
CA ALA A 47 1.57 35.61 -9.58
C ALA A 47 2.34 34.35 -9.16
N VAL A 48 3.11 33.75 -10.08
CA VAL A 48 4.01 32.63 -9.77
C VAL A 48 5.06 33.05 -8.74
N ASP A 49 5.63 34.25 -8.87
CA ASP A 49 6.59 34.82 -7.91
C ASP A 49 5.98 35.04 -6.53
N GLN A 50 4.74 35.51 -6.47
CA GLN A 50 4.00 35.63 -5.21
C GLN A 50 3.73 34.26 -4.57
N ILE A 51 3.18 33.30 -5.31
CA ILE A 51 2.85 31.97 -4.80
C ILE A 51 4.11 31.23 -4.34
N THR A 52 5.21 31.37 -5.07
CA THR A 52 6.50 30.75 -4.71
C THR A 52 7.04 31.27 -3.39
N ARG A 53 6.94 32.59 -3.13
CA ARG A 53 7.35 33.17 -1.84
C ARG A 53 6.50 32.63 -0.69
N ILE A 54 5.19 32.52 -0.88
CA ILE A 54 4.26 31.93 0.12
C ILE A 54 4.63 30.47 0.39
N ALA A 55 4.90 29.69 -0.67
CA ALA A 55 5.32 28.29 -0.54
C ALA A 55 6.66 28.17 0.20
N ALA A 56 7.61 29.08 -0.04
CA ALA A 56 8.89 29.10 0.65
C ALA A 56 8.75 29.42 2.15
N ASP A 57 7.86 30.34 2.51
CA ASP A 57 7.58 30.66 3.91
C ASP A 57 6.90 29.45 4.61
N ALA A 58 5.96 28.76 3.94
CA ALA A 58 5.36 27.53 4.45
C ALA A 58 6.38 26.37 4.60
N TYR A 59 7.33 26.26 3.66
CA TYR A 59 8.45 25.32 3.74
C TYR A 59 9.33 25.58 4.96
N ALA A 60 9.71 26.83 5.19
CA ALA A 60 10.50 27.24 6.35
C ALA A 60 9.77 27.01 7.69
N GLY A 61 8.44 27.14 7.71
CA GLY A 61 7.60 26.86 8.87
C GLY A 61 7.32 25.38 9.12
N HIS A 62 7.75 24.47 8.25
CA HIS A 62 7.46 23.02 8.32
C HIS A 62 5.96 22.70 8.44
N HIS A 63 5.11 23.46 7.75
CA HIS A 63 3.65 23.29 7.80
C HIS A 63 3.20 22.00 7.10
N LYS A 64 3.30 20.87 7.82
CA LYS A 64 3.00 19.54 7.29
C LYS A 64 1.54 19.32 7.00
N ASN A 65 0.67 19.70 7.93
CA ASN A 65 -0.78 19.48 7.85
C ASN A 65 -1.47 20.81 7.50
N ILE A 66 -2.53 20.78 6.69
CA ILE A 66 -3.34 21.98 6.41
C ILE A 66 -4.11 22.41 7.66
N SER A 67 -4.73 21.45 8.32
CA SER A 67 -5.53 21.67 9.52
C SER A 67 -5.34 20.52 10.50
N SER A 68 -5.50 20.83 11.78
CA SER A 68 -5.53 19.86 12.86
C SER A 68 -6.72 20.13 13.76
N ARG A 69 -7.13 19.10 14.50
CA ARG A 69 -8.08 19.21 15.61
C ARG A 69 -7.70 18.23 16.72
N PRO A 70 -8.23 18.39 17.94
CA PRO A 70 -8.00 17.43 19.02
C PRO A 70 -8.43 16.01 18.59
N ALA A 71 -7.61 15.02 18.96
CA ALA A 71 -7.81 13.61 18.64
C ALA A 71 -9.17 13.11 19.15
N GLY A 72 -9.56 13.52 20.36
CA GLY A 72 -10.81 13.18 21.00
C GLY A 72 -10.78 11.87 21.80
N PRO A 73 -11.93 11.45 22.35
CA PRO A 73 -12.02 10.25 23.19
C PRO A 73 -11.57 8.97 22.47
N GLY A 74 -10.90 8.07 23.20
CA GLY A 74 -10.42 6.79 22.68
C GLY A 74 -8.96 6.81 22.16
N PHE A 75 -8.32 7.97 22.13
CA PHE A 75 -6.87 8.12 21.97
C PHE A 75 -6.18 8.21 23.33
N HIS A 76 -4.91 7.83 23.38
CA HIS A 76 -4.05 7.92 24.56
C HIS A 76 -3.96 9.35 25.11
N ASP A 77 -3.81 10.35 24.23
CA ASP A 77 -3.95 11.76 24.55
C ASP A 77 -5.08 12.38 23.71
N PRO A 78 -6.30 12.51 24.28
CA PRO A 78 -7.45 13.10 23.60
C PRO A 78 -7.26 14.56 23.18
N SER A 79 -6.33 15.29 23.79
CA SER A 79 -6.08 16.71 23.52
C SER A 79 -5.04 16.93 22.43
N TYR A 80 -4.30 15.88 22.04
CA TYR A 80 -3.28 15.98 21.00
C TYR A 80 -3.89 16.38 19.66
N GLU A 81 -3.29 17.37 19.00
CA GLU A 81 -3.72 17.86 17.70
C GLU A 81 -3.32 16.90 16.57
N LEU A 82 -4.30 16.25 15.95
CA LEU A 82 -4.09 15.36 14.81
C LEU A 82 -4.54 16.00 13.50
N SER A 83 -3.87 15.66 12.41
CA SER A 83 -4.26 16.07 11.06
C SER A 83 -5.69 15.63 10.76
N THR A 84 -6.51 16.56 10.26
CA THR A 84 -7.88 16.25 9.82
C THR A 84 -7.88 15.18 8.73
N ASP A 85 -6.96 15.24 7.75
CA ASP A 85 -6.84 14.24 6.67
C ASP A 85 -6.59 12.83 7.22
N TRP A 86 -5.78 12.73 8.28
CA TRP A 86 -5.48 11.46 8.92
C TRP A 86 -6.70 10.90 9.67
N LEU A 87 -7.43 11.77 10.37
CA LEU A 87 -8.66 11.39 11.07
C LEU A 87 -9.75 10.94 10.09
N ASP A 88 -9.89 11.62 8.95
CA ASP A 88 -10.85 11.27 7.90
C ASP A 88 -10.49 9.94 7.26
N THR A 89 -9.21 9.71 6.96
CA THR A 89 -8.73 8.41 6.44
C THR A 89 -8.97 7.29 7.45
N ARG A 90 -8.72 7.53 8.75
CA ARG A 90 -9.03 6.56 9.82
C ARG A 90 -10.51 6.24 9.88
N ALA A 91 -11.39 7.24 9.75
CA ALA A 91 -12.83 7.03 9.74
C ALA A 91 -13.28 6.17 8.53
N GLN A 92 -12.71 6.42 7.35
CA GLN A 92 -12.97 5.59 6.16
C GLN A 92 -12.50 4.14 6.34
N ILE A 93 -11.33 3.92 6.95
CA ILE A 93 -10.84 2.58 7.30
C ILE A 93 -11.79 1.89 8.28
N GLN A 94 -12.28 2.59 9.30
CA GLN A 94 -13.24 2.03 10.26
C GLN A 94 -14.56 1.63 9.60
N ALA A 95 -15.08 2.47 8.69
CA ALA A 95 -16.26 2.13 7.91
C ALA A 95 -16.03 0.93 6.98
N ALA A 96 -14.85 0.85 6.34
CA ALA A 96 -14.47 -0.29 5.51
C ALA A 96 -14.36 -1.60 6.32
N GLN A 97 -13.84 -1.51 7.56
CA GLN A 97 -13.73 -2.64 8.48
C GLN A 97 -15.12 -3.12 8.92
N GLN A 98 -16.03 -2.21 9.27
CA GLN A 98 -17.42 -2.56 9.59
C GLN A 98 -18.10 -3.30 8.43
N ALA A 99 -17.89 -2.84 7.19
CA ALA A 99 -18.42 -3.54 6.03
C ALA A 99 -17.77 -4.92 5.83
N PHE A 100 -16.51 -5.12 6.23
CA PHE A 100 -15.81 -6.41 6.12
C PHE A 100 -16.34 -7.40 7.18
N ASP A 101 -16.65 -6.89 8.37
CA ASP A 101 -17.20 -7.68 9.47
C ASP A 101 -18.69 -8.01 9.25
N ASP A 102 -19.39 -7.32 8.35
CA ASP A 102 -20.78 -7.61 7.99
C ASP A 102 -20.90 -8.93 7.21
N SER A 103 -21.23 -9.99 7.96
CA SER A 103 -21.48 -11.34 7.41
C SER A 103 -22.63 -11.41 6.40
N SER A 104 -23.58 -10.46 6.45
CA SER A 104 -24.78 -10.46 5.59
C SER A 104 -24.56 -9.78 4.24
N GLY A 105 -23.52 -8.95 4.13
CA GLY A 105 -23.14 -8.27 2.90
C GLY A 105 -22.58 -9.21 1.83
N ARG A 106 -22.50 -8.74 0.59
CA ARG A 106 -21.89 -9.50 -0.51
C ARG A 106 -20.39 -9.68 -0.32
N THR A 107 -19.83 -10.73 -0.93
CA THR A 107 -18.37 -10.95 -0.95
C THR A 107 -17.72 -9.90 -1.84
N ARG A 108 -16.91 -9.04 -1.23
CA ARG A 108 -16.13 -7.99 -1.92
C ARG A 108 -14.72 -8.45 -2.26
N MET A 109 -14.31 -8.23 -3.51
CA MET A 109 -13.01 -8.60 -4.06
C MET A 109 -12.24 -7.36 -4.49
N LEU A 110 -11.00 -7.23 -4.05
CA LEU A 110 -10.06 -6.23 -4.59
C LEU A 110 -9.23 -6.89 -5.69
N LEU A 111 -9.47 -6.50 -6.94
CA LEU A 111 -8.72 -6.95 -8.10
C LEU A 111 -7.69 -5.88 -8.49
N ILE A 112 -6.41 -6.21 -8.43
CA ILE A 112 -5.31 -5.27 -8.62
C ILE A 112 -4.65 -5.54 -9.98
N ASN A 113 -4.83 -4.63 -10.93
CA ASN A 113 -3.99 -4.56 -12.13
C ASN A 113 -2.71 -3.81 -11.78
N ALA A 114 -1.59 -4.54 -11.71
CA ALA A 114 -0.31 -3.97 -11.33
C ALA A 114 0.54 -3.48 -12.51
N SER A 115 0.02 -3.52 -13.74
CA SER A 115 0.75 -2.95 -14.87
C SER A 115 0.83 -1.43 -14.76
N PRO A 116 2.00 -0.81 -14.98
CA PRO A 116 2.16 0.64 -14.91
C PRO A 116 1.88 1.33 -16.26
N ARG A 117 1.15 0.69 -17.18
CA ARG A 117 0.92 1.22 -18.53
C ARG A 117 -0.52 1.03 -18.99
N THR A 118 -0.97 1.98 -19.82
CA THR A 118 -2.18 1.95 -20.63
C THR A 118 -1.82 2.20 -22.10
N ASP A 119 -2.80 2.02 -22.99
CA ASP A 119 -2.73 2.45 -24.39
C ASP A 119 -2.63 3.97 -24.58
N GLU A 120 -3.02 4.76 -23.57
CA GLU A 120 -2.90 6.24 -23.58
C GLU A 120 -1.53 6.76 -23.10
N THR A 121 -0.60 5.86 -22.75
CA THR A 121 0.77 6.22 -22.31
C THR A 121 1.82 5.81 -23.34
N CYS A 122 3.11 6.10 -23.09
CA CYS A 122 4.22 5.87 -24.02
C CYS A 122 4.22 4.52 -24.76
N PRO A 123 3.78 3.39 -24.17
CA PRO A 123 3.75 2.12 -24.88
C PRO A 123 2.67 1.97 -25.97
N GLY A 124 1.63 2.81 -25.99
CA GLY A 124 0.64 2.87 -27.07
C GLY A 124 -0.27 1.65 -27.25
N GLU A 125 -0.26 0.71 -26.30
CA GLU A 125 -1.09 -0.50 -26.32
C GLU A 125 -1.51 -0.88 -24.89
N ASN A 126 -2.69 -1.48 -24.77
CA ASN A 126 -3.22 -2.03 -23.52
C ASN A 126 -2.21 -2.99 -22.87
N SER A 127 -2.28 -3.20 -21.55
CA SER A 127 -1.39 -4.17 -20.88
C SER A 127 -1.98 -5.59 -20.88
N LYS A 128 -1.10 -6.59 -20.97
CA LYS A 128 -1.48 -8.00 -20.76
C LYS A 128 -2.14 -8.22 -19.39
N SER A 129 -1.66 -7.55 -18.33
CA SER A 129 -2.29 -7.62 -17.01
C SER A 129 -3.73 -7.10 -16.99
N HIS A 130 -4.01 -5.98 -17.65
CA HIS A 130 -5.37 -5.43 -17.72
C HIS A 130 -6.30 -6.39 -18.47
N ARG A 131 -5.82 -7.00 -19.57
CA ARG A 131 -6.57 -8.03 -20.31
C ARG A 131 -6.87 -9.27 -19.44
N LEU A 132 -5.88 -9.76 -18.70
CA LEU A 132 -6.07 -10.86 -17.73
C LEU A 132 -7.00 -10.47 -16.58
N ALA A 133 -6.94 -9.22 -16.10
CA ALA A 133 -7.87 -8.69 -15.10
C ALA A 133 -9.31 -8.67 -15.60
N GLY A 134 -9.56 -8.40 -16.89
CA GLY A 134 -10.89 -8.53 -17.49
C GLY A 134 -11.46 -9.95 -17.41
N ILE A 135 -10.62 -10.97 -17.64
CA ILE A 135 -11.00 -12.38 -17.53
C ILE A 135 -11.34 -12.72 -16.07
N ALA A 136 -10.44 -12.35 -15.14
CA ALA A 136 -10.64 -12.60 -13.71
C ALA A 136 -11.89 -11.89 -13.18
N ARG A 137 -12.11 -10.62 -13.56
CA ARG A 137 -13.30 -9.85 -13.19
C ARG A 137 -14.59 -10.56 -13.60
N THR A 138 -14.68 -10.97 -14.86
CA THR A 138 -15.86 -11.68 -15.39
C THR A 138 -16.14 -12.96 -14.59
N ALA A 139 -15.09 -13.70 -14.24
CA ALA A 139 -15.21 -14.93 -13.45
C ALA A 139 -15.68 -14.66 -12.00
N LEU A 140 -15.14 -13.63 -11.35
CA LEU A 140 -15.55 -13.26 -9.99
C LEU A 140 -16.99 -12.72 -9.95
N GLU A 141 -17.40 -11.93 -10.95
CA GLU A 141 -18.78 -11.44 -11.09
C GLU A 141 -19.77 -12.61 -11.26
N ALA A 142 -19.40 -13.64 -12.04
CA ALA A 142 -20.20 -14.85 -12.22
C ALA A 142 -20.35 -15.68 -10.92
N GLU A 143 -19.37 -15.64 -10.02
CA GLU A 143 -19.45 -16.21 -8.67
C GLU A 143 -20.19 -15.27 -7.68
N GLY A 144 -20.79 -14.18 -8.17
CA GLY A 144 -21.63 -13.28 -7.39
C GLY A 144 -20.86 -12.35 -6.45
N CYS A 145 -19.59 -12.06 -6.74
CA CYS A 145 -18.78 -11.14 -5.96
C CYS A 145 -18.94 -9.68 -6.43
N ASP A 146 -18.79 -8.74 -5.51
CA ASP A 146 -18.65 -7.31 -5.83
C ASP A 146 -17.17 -7.00 -6.07
N ILE A 147 -16.85 -6.39 -7.21
CA ILE A 147 -15.47 -6.20 -7.64
C ILE A 147 -15.06 -4.74 -7.51
N ASP A 148 -13.98 -4.52 -6.77
CA ASP A 148 -13.25 -3.27 -6.72
C ASP A 148 -11.97 -3.41 -7.56
N LEU A 149 -11.93 -2.79 -8.75
CA LEU A 149 -10.76 -2.82 -9.64
C LEU A 149 -9.79 -1.69 -9.27
N LEU A 150 -8.61 -2.04 -8.76
CA LEU A 150 -7.50 -1.13 -8.52
C LEU A 150 -6.53 -1.20 -9.71
N ASP A 151 -6.60 -0.20 -10.57
CA ASP A 151 -5.67 -0.08 -11.71
C ASP A 151 -4.47 0.81 -11.36
N LEU A 152 -3.30 0.20 -11.18
CA LEU A 152 -2.06 0.92 -10.86
C LEU A 152 -1.43 1.62 -12.07
N SER A 153 -1.95 1.42 -13.28
CA SER A 153 -1.53 2.19 -14.45
C SER A 153 -1.86 3.68 -14.33
N LEU A 154 -2.86 4.03 -13.51
CA LEU A 154 -3.21 5.43 -13.23
C LEU A 154 -2.06 6.21 -12.59
N LEU A 155 -1.09 5.56 -11.95
CA LEU A 155 0.13 6.20 -11.44
C LEU A 155 1.00 6.83 -12.54
N SER A 156 0.89 6.36 -13.78
CA SER A 156 1.61 6.89 -14.93
C SER A 156 0.68 7.59 -15.94
N ALA A 157 -0.62 7.28 -15.92
CA ALA A 157 -1.59 7.80 -16.88
C ALA A 157 -2.42 8.98 -16.36
N GLU A 158 -2.66 9.10 -15.05
CA GLU A 158 -3.53 10.13 -14.47
C GLU A 158 -2.72 11.21 -13.74
N TYR A 159 -2.94 12.47 -14.12
CA TYR A 159 -2.30 13.59 -13.45
C TYR A 159 -2.66 13.62 -11.96
N GLY A 160 -1.63 13.64 -11.11
CA GLY A 160 -1.80 13.79 -9.67
C GLY A 160 -2.08 12.50 -8.90
N ARG A 161 -2.01 11.33 -9.53
CA ARG A 161 -1.96 10.04 -8.82
C ARG A 161 -0.52 9.66 -8.52
N ARG A 162 -0.11 9.71 -7.25
CA ARG A 162 1.24 9.33 -6.83
C ARG A 162 1.21 8.49 -5.57
N ILE A 163 2.08 7.50 -5.46
CA ILE A 163 2.38 6.85 -4.18
C ILE A 163 3.80 7.26 -3.81
N PHE A 164 3.97 8.04 -2.75
CA PHE A 164 5.30 8.40 -2.31
C PHE A 164 5.98 7.24 -1.58
N PRO A 165 7.33 7.11 -1.63
CA PRO A 165 8.03 6.00 -1.01
C PRO A 165 7.83 5.90 0.50
N CYS A 166 7.83 4.69 1.04
CA CYS A 166 7.77 4.50 2.49
C CYS A 166 9.05 5.04 3.17
N LYS A 167 8.88 5.74 4.30
CA LYS A 167 10.00 6.25 5.12
C LYS A 167 10.57 5.21 6.09
N ALA A 168 10.06 3.98 6.06
CA ALA A 168 10.48 2.87 6.90
C ALA A 168 10.52 3.19 8.41
N CYS A 169 9.53 3.93 8.93
CA CYS A 169 9.43 4.26 10.36
C CYS A 169 9.48 3.02 11.26
N VAL A 170 8.92 1.90 10.76
CA VAL A 170 8.98 0.58 11.40
C VAL A 170 10.40 0.14 11.75
N SER A 171 11.41 0.49 10.95
CA SER A 171 12.81 0.12 11.20
C SER A 171 13.44 0.92 12.34
N THR A 172 12.73 1.91 12.90
CA THR A 172 13.11 2.57 14.16
C THR A 172 12.46 1.90 15.36
N ALA A 173 11.15 1.69 15.27
CA ALA A 173 10.32 0.92 16.19
C ALA A 173 8.94 0.71 15.54
N MET A 174 8.30 -0.45 15.71
CA MET A 174 6.98 -0.71 15.10
C MET A 174 5.92 0.33 15.49
N PRO A 175 5.79 0.78 16.76
CA PRO A 175 4.82 1.81 17.15
C PRO A 175 5.02 3.17 16.49
N LEU A 176 6.21 3.44 15.93
CA LEU A 176 6.48 4.67 15.17
C LEU A 176 5.87 4.62 13.77
N CYS A 177 5.55 3.44 13.24
CA CYS A 177 4.80 3.28 12.01
C CYS A 177 3.31 3.42 12.38
N HIS A 178 2.57 4.38 11.81
CA HIS A 178 1.15 4.56 12.17
C HIS A 178 0.23 3.89 11.17
N TRP A 179 -0.97 3.51 11.62
CA TRP A 179 -2.06 2.98 10.81
C TRP A 179 -3.31 3.88 10.90
N PRO A 180 -3.76 4.52 9.80
CA PRO A 180 -3.07 4.65 8.52
C PRO A 180 -1.76 5.44 8.64
N CYS A 181 -0.92 5.40 7.60
CA CYS A 181 0.38 6.06 7.66
C CYS A 181 0.25 7.58 7.75
N SER A 182 0.66 8.17 8.88
CA SER A 182 0.66 9.63 9.06
C SER A 182 1.83 10.37 8.40
N CYS A 183 2.68 9.71 7.62
CA CYS A 183 3.81 10.38 6.95
C CYS A 183 3.37 11.27 5.79
N TYR A 184 2.14 11.08 5.30
CA TYR A 184 1.54 11.70 4.13
C TYR A 184 0.06 12.04 4.41
N PRO A 185 -0.52 13.04 3.71
CA PRO A 185 0.18 14.00 2.86
C PRO A 185 1.18 14.84 3.67
N ASN A 186 2.18 15.40 2.99
CA ASN A 186 3.11 16.35 3.59
C ASN A 186 3.15 17.61 2.72
N HIS A 187 2.41 18.63 3.14
CA HIS A 187 2.10 19.80 2.32
C HIS A 187 3.34 20.65 2.05
N TYR A 188 4.13 20.98 3.07
CA TYR A 188 5.35 21.77 2.86
C TYR A 188 6.41 21.06 2.00
N MET A 189 6.37 19.72 1.91
CA MET A 189 7.24 18.92 1.02
C MET A 189 6.65 18.69 -0.37
N GLY A 190 5.48 19.24 -0.70
CA GLY A 190 4.81 19.02 -1.99
C GLY A 190 4.27 17.60 -2.17
N GLN A 191 4.10 16.83 -1.08
CA GLN A 191 3.66 15.44 -1.11
C GLN A 191 2.14 15.32 -0.91
N VAL A 192 1.38 16.17 -1.60
CA VAL A 192 -0.08 16.32 -1.41
C VAL A 192 -0.92 15.35 -2.24
N GLN A 193 -0.31 14.78 -3.28
CA GLN A 193 -0.92 13.87 -4.26
C GLN A 193 -0.77 12.39 -3.85
N ASP A 194 -0.55 12.09 -2.57
CA ASP A 194 -0.38 10.70 -2.11
C ASP A 194 -1.71 9.94 -2.19
N TRP A 195 -1.72 8.86 -2.95
CA TRP A 195 -2.92 8.09 -3.23
C TRP A 195 -3.27 7.06 -2.14
N MET A 196 -2.34 6.77 -1.22
CA MET A 196 -2.52 5.68 -0.26
C MET A 196 -3.73 5.85 0.67
N ASN A 197 -4.14 7.07 0.99
CA ASN A 197 -5.30 7.31 1.85
C ASN A 197 -6.61 6.79 1.21
N GLU A 198 -6.71 6.77 -0.12
CA GLU A 198 -7.83 6.13 -0.83
C GLU A 198 -7.66 4.60 -0.94
N LEU A 199 -6.42 4.11 -0.92
CA LEU A 199 -6.13 2.69 -1.09
C LEU A 199 -6.31 1.90 0.21
N TYR A 200 -5.99 2.47 1.38
CA TYR A 200 -6.13 1.75 2.66
C TYR A 200 -7.57 1.25 2.90
N PRO A 201 -8.64 2.06 2.76
CA PRO A 201 -10.00 1.58 2.93
C PRO A 201 -10.38 0.46 1.94
N ARG A 202 -9.87 0.50 0.71
CA ARG A 202 -10.13 -0.54 -0.32
C ARG A 202 -9.55 -1.90 0.08
N TRP A 203 -8.31 -1.91 0.58
CA TRP A 203 -7.69 -3.11 1.13
C TRP A 203 -8.46 -3.64 2.35
N VAL A 204 -8.91 -2.75 3.23
CA VAL A 204 -9.67 -3.11 4.43
C VAL A 204 -11.05 -3.66 4.06
N ALA A 205 -11.70 -3.10 3.05
CA ALA A 205 -13.01 -3.53 2.56
C ALA A 205 -13.00 -4.93 1.91
N ALA A 206 -11.87 -5.39 1.39
CA ALA A 206 -11.80 -6.63 0.64
C ALA A 206 -11.89 -7.86 1.54
N HIS A 207 -12.64 -8.89 1.12
CA HIS A 207 -12.59 -10.23 1.73
C HIS A 207 -11.59 -11.12 1.00
N GLY A 208 -11.53 -10.97 -0.33
CA GLY A 208 -10.54 -11.61 -1.19
C GLY A 208 -9.77 -10.56 -2.00
N ILE A 209 -8.47 -10.79 -2.22
CA ILE A 209 -7.57 -9.90 -2.95
C ILE A 209 -6.89 -10.69 -4.07
N MET A 210 -6.98 -10.21 -5.30
CA MET A 210 -6.27 -10.79 -6.45
C MET A 210 -5.28 -9.79 -7.02
N ILE A 211 -4.00 -10.17 -7.11
CA ILE A 211 -2.95 -9.35 -7.74
C ILE A 211 -2.58 -9.96 -9.08
N ILE A 212 -2.69 -9.19 -10.16
CA ILE A 212 -2.23 -9.56 -11.50
C ILE A 212 -1.11 -8.61 -11.92
N THR A 213 0.10 -9.14 -12.08
CA THR A 213 1.31 -8.32 -12.27
C THR A 213 2.21 -8.83 -13.39
N PRO A 214 2.80 -7.95 -14.21
CA PRO A 214 3.93 -8.31 -15.03
C PRO A 214 5.20 -8.44 -14.15
N VAL A 215 6.27 -8.98 -14.73
CA VAL A 215 7.63 -8.93 -14.16
C VAL A 215 8.39 -7.73 -14.72
N HIS A 216 8.99 -6.93 -13.84
CA HIS A 216 9.96 -5.89 -14.18
C HIS A 216 11.30 -6.27 -13.52
N TRP A 217 12.27 -6.76 -14.32
CA TRP A 217 13.61 -7.13 -13.85
C TRP A 217 13.62 -7.95 -12.55
N PHE A 218 13.03 -9.15 -12.59
CA PHE A 218 12.91 -10.07 -11.42
C PHE A 218 12.12 -9.51 -10.23
N GLN A 219 11.40 -8.40 -10.41
CA GLN A 219 10.60 -7.75 -9.36
C GLN A 219 9.20 -7.41 -9.87
N VAL A 220 8.33 -7.02 -8.94
CA VAL A 220 7.07 -6.36 -9.29
C VAL A 220 7.34 -4.95 -9.87
N PRO A 221 6.42 -4.37 -10.66
CA PRO A 221 6.54 -3.00 -11.13
C PRO A 221 6.66 -2.00 -9.98
N SER A 222 7.37 -0.90 -10.22
CA SER A 222 7.64 0.12 -9.20
C SER A 222 6.38 0.66 -8.53
N GLY A 223 5.29 0.85 -9.27
CA GLY A 223 4.00 1.29 -8.72
C GLY A 223 3.42 0.30 -7.69
N LEU A 224 3.42 -0.99 -8.03
CA LEU A 224 3.03 -2.05 -7.08
C LEU A 224 4.00 -2.10 -5.90
N LYS A 225 5.31 -2.01 -6.13
CA LYS A 225 6.32 -2.00 -5.04
C LYS A 225 6.12 -0.85 -4.06
N LEU A 226 5.80 0.34 -4.55
CA LEU A 226 5.50 1.51 -3.71
C LEU A 226 4.28 1.24 -2.82
N MET A 227 3.20 0.67 -3.37
CA MET A 227 2.02 0.27 -2.59
C MET A 227 2.38 -0.79 -1.53
N ILE A 228 3.13 -1.84 -1.90
CA ILE A 228 3.62 -2.89 -0.98
C ILE A 228 4.37 -2.26 0.19
N ASP A 229 5.35 -1.39 -0.10
CA ASP A 229 6.18 -0.76 0.93
C ASP A 229 5.37 0.15 1.85
N ARG A 230 4.32 0.77 1.33
CA ARG A 230 3.42 1.66 2.09
C ARG A 230 2.38 0.90 2.90
N LEU A 231 2.13 -0.37 2.57
CA LEU A 231 1.30 -1.30 3.36
C LEU A 231 2.06 -1.96 4.53
N VAL A 232 3.34 -1.65 4.75
CA VAL A 232 4.06 -2.11 5.96
C VAL A 232 3.37 -1.66 7.25
N CYS A 233 2.66 -0.53 7.23
CA CYS A 233 1.85 -0.08 8.37
C CYS A 233 0.65 -0.98 8.66
N ALA A 234 0.19 -1.78 7.70
CA ALA A 234 -0.88 -2.75 7.92
C ALA A 234 -0.40 -3.98 8.71
N ASP A 235 0.90 -4.28 8.73
CA ASP A 235 1.46 -5.43 9.44
C ASP A 235 1.40 -5.24 10.97
N GLY A 236 1.87 -4.08 11.45
CA GLY A 236 1.91 -3.81 12.89
C GLY A 236 1.79 -2.34 13.27
N GLY A 237 1.36 -1.48 12.36
CA GLY A 237 1.35 -0.04 12.61
C GLY A 237 0.43 0.37 13.76
N ASN A 238 0.85 1.39 14.50
CA ASN A 238 0.14 1.99 15.61
C ASN A 238 -1.13 2.76 15.16
N PRO A 239 -2.34 2.34 15.58
CA PRO A 239 -3.58 3.02 15.24
C PRO A 239 -3.82 4.30 16.07
N ASP A 240 -2.94 4.60 17.04
CA ASP A 240 -3.01 5.74 17.93
C ASP A 240 -1.68 6.55 17.89
N PRO A 241 -1.57 7.52 16.97
CA PRO A 241 -0.41 8.42 16.88
C PRO A 241 -0.11 9.21 18.16
N THR A 242 -1.09 9.37 19.06
CA THR A 242 -0.94 10.20 20.26
C THR A 242 -0.12 9.48 21.33
N SER A 243 -0.12 8.14 21.33
CA SER A 243 0.72 7.33 22.21
C SER A 243 2.23 7.55 22.01
N THR A 244 2.63 7.95 20.81
CA THR A 244 4.02 8.31 20.45
C THR A 244 4.21 9.82 20.28
N ALA A 245 3.28 10.64 20.79
CA ALA A 245 3.25 12.09 20.63
C ALA A 245 3.51 12.54 19.18
N GLY A 246 2.96 11.80 18.21
CA GLY A 246 3.33 11.92 16.80
C GLY A 246 4.46 10.97 16.44
N LYS A 247 5.60 11.50 16.00
CA LYS A 247 6.74 10.70 15.49
C LYS A 247 7.95 10.73 16.44
N GLU A 248 7.72 10.63 17.75
CA GLU A 248 8.81 10.57 18.73
C GLU A 248 9.40 9.17 18.85
N ALA A 249 10.63 9.01 18.35
CA ALA A 249 11.31 7.71 18.27
C ALA A 249 11.59 7.09 19.65
N ALA A 250 11.87 7.90 20.68
CA ALA A 250 12.15 7.39 22.03
C ALA A 250 10.91 6.74 22.65
N LEU A 251 9.75 7.42 22.57
CA LEU A 251 8.48 6.91 23.07
C LEU A 251 8.06 5.62 22.34
N ALA A 252 8.22 5.59 21.01
CA ALA A 252 7.89 4.39 20.23
C ALA A 252 8.73 3.17 20.64
N LYS A 253 10.04 3.35 20.88
CA LYS A 253 10.93 2.28 21.36
C LYS A 253 10.54 1.79 22.76
N GLU A 254 10.14 2.70 23.64
CA GLU A 254 9.66 2.35 24.98
C GLU A 254 8.37 1.54 24.95
N ILE A 255 7.44 1.89 24.06
CA ILE A 255 6.21 1.12 23.84
C ILE A 255 6.56 -0.27 23.32
N GLU A 256 7.44 -0.38 22.33
CA GLU A 256 7.77 -1.67 21.72
C GLU A 256 8.44 -2.64 22.70
N ILE A 257 9.36 -2.15 23.55
CA ILE A 257 10.04 -2.96 24.57
C ILE A 257 9.08 -3.46 25.66
N LYS A 258 8.02 -2.71 25.96
CA LYS A 258 6.97 -3.14 26.89
C LYS A 258 6.12 -4.29 26.33
N GLY A 259 6.27 -4.62 25.05
CA GLY A 259 5.53 -5.65 24.34
C GLY A 259 4.53 -5.02 23.40
N TRP A 260 4.93 -4.85 22.13
CA TRP A 260 4.01 -4.51 21.05
C TRP A 260 3.30 -5.76 20.52
N ASP A 261 2.02 -5.63 20.21
CA ASP A 261 1.13 -6.74 19.88
C ASP A 261 0.99 -7.03 18.38
N TYR A 262 1.54 -6.17 17.52
CA TYR A 262 1.59 -6.36 16.06
C TYR A 262 0.22 -6.74 15.47
N PRO A 263 -0.72 -5.79 15.41
CA PRO A 263 -2.15 -6.06 15.20
C PRO A 263 -2.54 -6.73 13.87
N LYS A 264 -1.69 -6.69 12.84
CA LYS A 264 -1.98 -7.21 11.48
C LYS A 264 -3.36 -6.79 10.98
N HIS A 265 -3.52 -5.50 10.73
CA HIS A 265 -4.79 -4.84 10.37
C HIS A 265 -5.51 -5.45 9.15
N LEU A 266 -4.79 -6.20 8.31
CA LEU A 266 -5.35 -6.86 7.12
C LEU A 266 -5.52 -8.39 7.26
N ALA A 267 -5.23 -8.96 8.42
CA ALA A 267 -5.29 -10.40 8.65
C ALA A 267 -6.66 -11.01 8.31
N GLY A 268 -6.66 -12.29 7.91
CA GLY A 268 -7.87 -13.06 7.62
C GLY A 268 -8.43 -12.89 6.21
N ARG A 269 -7.91 -11.94 5.41
CA ARG A 269 -8.31 -11.79 3.99
C ARG A 269 -7.67 -12.90 3.15
N VAL A 270 -8.41 -13.40 2.17
CA VAL A 270 -7.94 -14.45 1.26
C VAL A 270 -7.23 -13.82 0.07
N PHE A 271 -6.21 -14.46 -0.51
CA PHE A 271 -5.51 -13.90 -1.66
C PHE A 271 -5.23 -14.88 -2.82
N SER A 272 -5.09 -14.31 -4.01
CA SER A 272 -4.68 -14.92 -5.27
C SER A 272 -3.62 -14.07 -5.95
N VAL A 273 -2.64 -14.70 -6.61
CA VAL A 273 -1.54 -14.02 -7.31
C VAL A 273 -1.34 -14.62 -8.68
N ILE A 274 -1.36 -13.78 -9.70
CA ILE A 274 -1.06 -14.12 -11.09
C ILE A 274 0.11 -13.27 -11.54
N VAL A 275 1.23 -13.91 -11.83
CA VAL A 275 2.42 -13.27 -12.37
C VAL A 275 2.61 -13.73 -13.81
N HIS A 276 2.83 -12.78 -14.71
CA HIS A 276 3.28 -13.10 -16.06
C HIS A 276 4.59 -12.39 -16.37
N GLY A 277 5.44 -13.04 -17.14
CA GLY A 277 6.65 -12.45 -17.71
C GLY A 277 6.81 -12.84 -19.16
N ASP A 278 7.83 -12.29 -19.82
CA ASP A 278 8.13 -12.67 -21.20
C ASP A 278 9.16 -13.82 -21.27
N ALA A 279 10.12 -13.85 -20.33
CA ALA A 279 11.17 -14.89 -20.32
C ALA A 279 11.67 -15.30 -18.93
N GLU A 280 11.75 -14.38 -17.97
CA GLU A 280 12.41 -14.64 -16.69
C GLU A 280 11.68 -14.00 -15.49
N GLY A 281 11.97 -14.52 -14.29
CA GLY A 281 11.60 -13.89 -13.02
C GLY A 281 10.17 -14.14 -12.51
N ALA A 282 9.27 -14.74 -13.31
CA ALA A 282 7.86 -14.91 -12.92
C ALA A 282 7.70 -15.72 -11.61
N GLY A 283 8.38 -16.86 -11.51
CA GLY A 283 8.33 -17.69 -10.29
C GLY A 283 8.95 -17.02 -9.06
N ASN A 284 9.96 -16.15 -9.21
CA ASN A 284 10.55 -15.39 -8.10
C ASN A 284 9.56 -14.35 -7.57
N VAL A 285 8.95 -13.58 -8.47
CA VAL A 285 7.97 -12.55 -8.12
C VAL A 285 6.75 -13.17 -7.44
N ARG A 286 6.24 -14.29 -7.95
CA ARG A 286 5.11 -14.99 -7.32
C ARG A 286 5.42 -15.43 -5.89
N ARG A 287 6.61 -16.01 -5.66
CA ARG A 287 7.06 -16.40 -4.31
C ARG A 287 7.16 -15.20 -3.38
N ASN A 288 7.79 -14.11 -3.83
CA ASN A 288 7.94 -12.89 -3.03
C ASN A 288 6.58 -12.29 -2.62
N LEU A 289 5.60 -12.27 -3.54
CA LEU A 289 4.25 -11.81 -3.25
C LEU A 289 3.51 -12.73 -2.27
N HIS A 290 3.62 -14.04 -2.47
CA HIS A 290 3.04 -15.01 -1.54
C HIS A 290 3.59 -14.85 -0.12
N ASP A 291 4.91 -14.73 0.03
CA ASP A 291 5.57 -14.60 1.32
C ASP A 291 5.26 -13.26 2.00
N TRP A 292 5.12 -12.18 1.22
CA TRP A 292 4.67 -10.90 1.74
C TRP A 292 3.24 -10.96 2.27
N LEU A 293 2.29 -11.46 1.47
CA LEU A 293 0.87 -11.50 1.83
C LEU A 293 0.61 -12.41 3.04
N THR A 294 1.24 -13.59 3.06
CA THR A 294 1.19 -14.48 4.24
C THR A 294 1.89 -13.85 5.46
N GLY A 295 3.00 -13.15 5.23
CA GLY A 295 3.78 -12.48 6.27
C GLY A 295 3.02 -11.40 7.05
N ILE A 296 1.99 -10.79 6.44
CA ILE A 296 1.09 -9.81 7.07
C ILE A 296 -0.28 -10.41 7.49
N GLY A 297 -0.43 -11.73 7.42
CA GLY A 297 -1.60 -12.45 7.95
C GLY A 297 -2.72 -12.75 6.95
N LEU A 298 -2.51 -12.58 5.65
CA LEU A 298 -3.48 -13.04 4.64
C LEU A 298 -3.35 -14.54 4.38
N ILE A 299 -4.43 -15.14 3.87
CA ILE A 299 -4.59 -16.57 3.68
C ILE A 299 -4.57 -16.88 2.18
N SER A 300 -3.67 -17.77 1.75
CA SER A 300 -3.64 -18.19 0.34
C SER A 300 -4.93 -18.96 -0.01
N ALA A 301 -5.54 -18.64 -1.15
CA ALA A 301 -6.66 -19.40 -1.70
C ALA A 301 -6.26 -20.81 -2.17
N GLY A 302 -4.96 -21.14 -2.17
CA GLY A 302 -4.41 -22.44 -2.51
C GLY A 302 -3.64 -22.46 -3.83
N PRO A 303 -3.13 -23.64 -4.24
CA PRO A 303 -2.20 -23.76 -5.37
C PRO A 303 -2.76 -23.24 -6.71
N THR A 304 -4.04 -23.48 -6.99
CA THR A 304 -4.71 -23.02 -8.23
C THR A 304 -4.77 -21.49 -8.34
N ALA A 305 -4.74 -20.79 -7.20
CA ALA A 305 -4.76 -19.33 -7.14
C ALA A 305 -3.35 -18.70 -7.23
N MET A 306 -2.30 -19.51 -7.39
CA MET A 306 -0.90 -19.06 -7.42
C MET A 306 -0.29 -19.39 -8.78
N LEU A 307 -0.30 -18.42 -9.70
CA LEU A 307 0.16 -18.61 -11.08
C LEU A 307 1.43 -17.80 -11.38
N ASP A 308 2.37 -18.45 -12.06
CA ASP A 308 3.49 -17.81 -12.74
C ASP A 308 3.65 -18.39 -14.14
N ARG A 309 3.56 -17.56 -15.18
CA ARG A 309 3.61 -18.00 -16.59
C ARG A 309 4.45 -17.07 -17.45
N TYR A 310 5.02 -17.63 -18.52
CA TYR A 310 5.64 -16.85 -19.57
C TYR A 310 4.70 -16.77 -20.76
N ILE A 311 4.48 -15.57 -21.30
CA ILE A 311 3.64 -15.33 -22.47
C ILE A 311 4.54 -15.06 -23.66
N GLY A 312 4.51 -15.94 -24.66
CA GLY A 312 5.42 -15.86 -25.81
C GLY A 312 6.88 -16.10 -25.40
N TYR A 313 7.14 -17.17 -24.64
CA TYR A 313 8.46 -17.50 -24.10
C TYR A 313 9.53 -17.57 -25.20
N PHE A 314 10.51 -16.65 -25.14
CA PHE A 314 11.56 -16.48 -26.15
C PHE A 314 11.06 -16.18 -27.58
N GLU A 315 9.78 -15.82 -27.74
CA GLU A 315 9.23 -15.28 -28.99
C GLU A 315 9.53 -13.77 -29.10
N PRO A 316 9.42 -13.17 -30.30
CA PRO A 316 9.52 -11.72 -30.45
C PRO A 316 8.50 -10.98 -29.57
N TYR A 317 8.93 -9.97 -28.83
CA TYR A 317 8.06 -9.14 -27.99
C TYR A 317 6.91 -8.49 -28.76
N ALA A 318 7.14 -8.19 -30.05
CA ALA A 318 6.16 -7.63 -30.97
C ALA A 318 4.94 -8.55 -31.19
N THR A 319 5.06 -9.86 -30.95
CA THR A 319 3.95 -10.82 -31.10
C THR A 319 3.37 -11.26 -29.75
N SER A 320 3.75 -10.61 -28.65
CA SER A 320 3.41 -11.07 -27.29
C SER A 320 1.91 -10.93 -26.97
N HIS A 321 1.21 -10.04 -27.66
CA HIS A 321 -0.23 -9.86 -27.51
C HIS A 321 -1.02 -10.94 -28.23
N GLU A 322 -0.59 -11.33 -29.43
CA GLU A 322 -1.15 -12.46 -30.16
C GLU A 322 -0.78 -13.80 -29.52
N ALA A 323 0.38 -13.88 -28.85
CA ALA A 323 0.72 -15.02 -28.01
C ALA A 323 -0.30 -15.18 -26.87
N LEU A 324 -0.68 -14.09 -26.19
CA LEU A 324 -1.75 -14.11 -25.18
C LEU A 324 -3.11 -14.48 -25.79
N ASP A 325 -3.43 -14.01 -27.00
CA ASP A 325 -4.69 -14.36 -27.69
C ASP A 325 -4.81 -15.87 -27.91
N ARG A 326 -3.71 -16.51 -28.33
CA ARG A 326 -3.66 -17.96 -28.61
C ARG A 326 -3.59 -18.81 -27.35
N ASP A 327 -3.09 -18.26 -26.24
CA ASP A 327 -2.91 -19.00 -24.98
C ASP A 327 -4.22 -19.12 -24.18
N THR A 328 -5.16 -19.88 -24.74
CA THR A 328 -6.45 -20.18 -24.10
C THR A 328 -6.29 -20.96 -22.79
N ALA A 329 -5.18 -21.69 -22.62
CA ALA A 329 -4.88 -22.40 -21.39
C ALA A 329 -4.59 -21.43 -20.24
N LEU A 330 -3.72 -20.43 -20.45
CA LEU A 330 -3.47 -19.37 -19.46
C LEU A 330 -4.75 -18.61 -19.13
N GLN A 331 -5.57 -18.28 -20.13
CA GLN A 331 -6.85 -17.60 -19.90
C GLN A 331 -7.78 -18.43 -19.00
N GLU A 332 -7.80 -19.75 -19.17
CA GLU A 332 -8.54 -20.67 -18.29
C GLU A 332 -7.92 -20.78 -16.89
N GLU A 333 -6.59 -20.82 -16.78
CA GLU A 333 -5.91 -20.80 -15.49
C GLU A 333 -6.25 -19.54 -14.68
N VAL A 334 -6.28 -18.36 -15.33
CA VAL A 334 -6.70 -17.11 -14.70
C VAL A 334 -8.15 -17.17 -14.22
N ARG A 335 -9.06 -17.75 -15.02
CA ARG A 335 -10.45 -17.96 -14.62
C ARG A 335 -10.55 -18.90 -13.41
N HIS A 336 -9.82 -20.01 -13.42
CA HIS A 336 -9.78 -20.95 -12.30
C HIS A 336 -9.20 -20.31 -11.03
N ALA A 337 -8.16 -19.49 -11.14
CA ALA A 337 -7.60 -18.76 -10.01
C ALA A 337 -8.61 -17.78 -9.39
N ALA A 338 -9.41 -17.12 -10.22
CA ALA A 338 -10.48 -16.23 -9.78
C ALA A 338 -11.62 -16.98 -9.07
N ILE A 339 -12.11 -18.07 -9.67
CA ILE A 339 -13.12 -18.93 -9.07
C ILE A 339 -12.63 -19.52 -7.74
N THR A 340 -11.38 -19.97 -7.70
CA THR A 340 -10.76 -20.51 -6.48
C THR A 340 -10.73 -19.46 -5.37
N LEU A 341 -10.35 -18.22 -5.68
CA LEU A 341 -10.39 -17.11 -4.72
C LEU A 341 -11.80 -16.87 -4.19
N ALA A 342 -12.80 -16.80 -5.07
CA ALA A 342 -14.20 -16.60 -4.69
C ALA A 342 -14.70 -17.67 -3.71
N ARG A 343 -14.47 -18.94 -4.05
CA ARG A 343 -14.91 -20.07 -3.22
C ARG A 343 -14.16 -20.14 -1.90
N ALA A 344 -12.84 -19.99 -1.91
CA ALA A 344 -12.05 -19.96 -0.68
C ALA A 344 -12.48 -18.81 0.25
N THR A 345 -12.78 -17.64 -0.31
CA THR A 345 -13.31 -16.49 0.45
C THR A 345 -14.68 -16.80 1.04
N ALA A 346 -15.58 -17.41 0.27
CA ALA A 346 -16.91 -17.81 0.75
C ALA A 346 -16.83 -18.84 1.89
N GLU A 347 -15.94 -19.83 1.78
CA GLU A 347 -15.71 -20.82 2.84
C GLU A 347 -15.16 -20.17 4.13
N MET A 348 -14.19 -19.27 4.00
CA MET A 348 -13.65 -18.52 5.14
C MET A 348 -14.74 -17.70 5.83
N ARG A 349 -15.59 -17.04 5.04
CA ARG A 349 -16.75 -16.28 5.55
C ARG A 349 -17.82 -17.16 6.19
N SER A 350 -17.96 -18.42 5.77
CA SER A 350 -18.89 -19.37 6.40
C SER A 350 -18.32 -20.05 7.65
N GLY A 351 -17.11 -19.66 8.08
CA GLY A 351 -16.50 -20.09 9.33
C GLY A 351 -15.36 -21.10 9.18
N ARG A 352 -14.90 -21.39 7.94
CA ARG A 352 -13.66 -22.15 7.75
C ARG A 352 -12.49 -21.38 8.38
N ARG A 353 -11.64 -22.11 9.10
CA ARG A 353 -10.41 -21.61 9.73
C ARG A 353 -9.21 -22.37 9.15
N PRO A 354 -8.10 -21.71 8.79
CA PRO A 354 -6.89 -22.40 8.40
C PRO A 354 -6.37 -23.29 9.54
N PRO A 355 -5.78 -24.45 9.21
CA PRO A 355 -5.14 -25.29 10.22
C PRO A 355 -4.08 -24.52 11.02
N GLY A 356 -4.13 -24.63 12.34
CA GLY A 356 -3.15 -24.01 13.25
C GLY A 356 -3.41 -22.54 13.59
N GLU A 357 -4.51 -21.93 13.12
CA GLU A 357 -4.92 -20.56 13.53
C GLU A 357 -5.19 -20.46 15.04
N ASP A 358 -5.58 -21.56 15.67
CA ASP A 358 -5.83 -21.69 17.11
C ASP A 358 -4.55 -21.79 17.94
N LEU A 359 -3.39 -21.99 17.32
CA LEU A 359 -2.12 -22.11 18.01
C LEU A 359 -1.55 -20.72 18.34
N PRO A 360 -1.10 -20.48 19.59
CA PRO A 360 -0.46 -19.23 19.94
C PRO A 360 0.85 -19.06 19.17
N ALA A 361 1.09 -17.85 18.65
CA ALA A 361 2.36 -17.53 18.00
C ALA A 361 3.50 -17.59 19.04
N PRO A 362 4.51 -18.46 18.87
CA PRO A 362 5.60 -18.59 19.84
C PRO A 362 6.55 -17.39 19.81
N ARG A 363 6.49 -16.58 18.75
CA ARG A 363 7.22 -15.32 18.59
C ARG A 363 6.28 -14.32 17.94
N MET A 364 6.08 -13.20 18.62
CA MET A 364 5.48 -12.02 18.04
C MET A 364 6.52 -11.41 17.09
N LYS A 365 6.13 -11.20 15.84
CA LYS A 365 6.97 -10.56 14.81
C LYS A 365 6.71 -9.08 14.85
#